data_AF-A0A545UYC3-F1
#
_entry.id   AF-A0A545UYC3-F1
#
_cell.length_a   1.000
_cell.length_b   1.000
_cell.length_c   1.000
_cell.angle_alpha   90.00
_cell.angle_beta   90.00
_cell.angle_gamma   90.00
#
_symmetry.space_group_name_H-M   'P 1'
#
loop_
_entity.id
_entity.type
_entity.pdbx_description
1 polymer ?
#
loop_
_entity_poly.entity_id
_entity_poly.type
_entity_poly.pdbx_seq_one_letter_code
_entity_poly.pdbx_strand_id
1 'polypeptide(L)'
;MRIIAALLATTLGISAAPLTPPLQYIDLPLTNANGEAKGGVNLELPYDQSVLYEALASARAVQLPPTRYKALLWQYWIVNATSEANLSLQDWDPWRTAKQNKDFVFGVYNFYAKLYLAHPEELRWMAFANMAGSAFAAGMLDLGDLPGGGWYASMLMAMQKHIFMDIATMHVAYINGGLAAVEEMRDAGLIDPATTAAWADPHSAVLQFSNREQNIVIPRQWDRVRDHAPPWGEFITYGMTIAGPMPVPGAKTPAEYRKLLCGPLPAFNYADQEARWDFLANDTVPAYLRLDPPTVKSIVSESLDARVAKYRTAHRLIDIVLAQFKATGCRP
;
A
#
# COMPACT_ATOMS: atom_id res chain seq x y z
N MET A 1 -21.85 -20.80 75.72
CA MET A 1 -22.19 -20.40 74.35
C MET A 1 -20.92 -20.43 73.51
N ARG A 2 -20.75 -21.43 72.64
CA ARG A 2 -19.65 -21.50 71.65
C ARG A 2 -20.23 -21.08 70.30
N ILE A 3 -19.77 -19.97 69.74
CA ILE A 3 -20.14 -19.53 68.39
C ILE A 3 -19.09 -20.12 67.44
N ILE A 4 -19.53 -21.05 66.60
CA ILE A 4 -18.74 -21.61 65.49
C ILE A 4 -19.00 -20.68 64.29
N ALA A 5 -17.98 -19.95 63.85
CA ALA A 5 -18.03 -19.20 62.59
C ALA A 5 -17.61 -20.14 61.45
N ALA A 6 -18.55 -20.47 60.56
CA ALA A 6 -18.30 -21.23 59.34
C ALA A 6 -17.77 -20.28 58.26
N LEU A 7 -16.53 -20.51 57.79
CA LEU A 7 -16.05 -19.91 56.54
C LEU A 7 -16.65 -20.68 55.36
N LEU A 8 -17.52 -20.02 54.59
CA LEU A 8 -17.85 -20.46 53.23
C LEU A 8 -16.73 -20.02 52.29
N ALA A 9 -16.00 -20.99 51.73
CA ALA A 9 -15.14 -20.76 50.58
C ALA A 9 -16.00 -20.85 49.30
N THR A 10 -16.28 -19.70 48.68
CA THR A 10 -16.87 -19.63 47.34
C THR A 10 -15.78 -19.85 46.30
N THR A 11 -15.67 -21.08 45.79
CA THR A 11 -14.87 -21.37 44.60
C THR A 11 -15.62 -20.88 43.36
N LEU A 12 -15.22 -19.73 42.83
CA LEU A 12 -15.59 -19.30 41.47
C LEU A 12 -14.85 -20.21 40.47
N GLY A 13 -15.51 -21.28 40.03
CA GLY A 13 -15.03 -22.10 38.93
C GLY A 13 -15.13 -21.30 37.63
N ILE A 14 -14.01 -20.76 37.14
CA ILE A 14 -13.91 -20.30 35.77
C ILE A 14 -13.94 -21.56 34.89
N SER A 15 -15.09 -21.87 34.31
CA SER A 15 -15.16 -22.87 33.25
C SER A 15 -14.42 -22.32 32.05
N ALA A 16 -13.18 -22.77 31.85
CA ALA A 16 -12.48 -22.59 30.58
C ALA A 16 -13.27 -23.40 29.54
N ALA A 17 -14.07 -22.72 28.72
CA ALA A 17 -14.62 -23.34 27.53
C ALA A 17 -13.46 -23.91 26.71
N PRO A 18 -13.55 -25.14 26.19
CA PRO A 18 -12.49 -25.68 25.35
C PRO A 18 -12.31 -24.76 24.14
N LEU A 19 -11.14 -24.10 24.08
CA LEU A 19 -10.68 -23.26 22.99
C LEU A 19 -10.42 -24.15 21.77
N THR A 20 -11.49 -24.60 21.13
CA THR A 20 -11.36 -25.30 19.85
C THR A 20 -11.08 -24.20 18.82
N PRO A 21 -9.90 -24.16 18.19
CA PRO A 21 -9.63 -23.16 17.17
C PRO A 21 -10.68 -23.29 16.07
N PRO A 22 -11.13 -22.18 15.45
CA PRO A 22 -12.14 -22.23 14.40
C PRO A 22 -11.52 -22.89 13.16
N LEU A 23 -11.62 -24.22 13.08
CA LEU A 23 -10.96 -25.03 12.05
C LEU A 23 -11.31 -24.57 10.63
N GLN A 24 -12.48 -23.96 10.45
CA GLN A 24 -12.93 -23.36 9.19
C GLN A 24 -12.07 -22.19 8.68
N TYR A 25 -11.24 -21.57 9.53
CA TYR A 25 -10.35 -20.45 9.15
C TYR A 25 -8.86 -20.83 9.16
N ILE A 26 -8.55 -22.10 9.41
CA ILE A 26 -7.19 -22.63 9.48
C ILE A 26 -6.83 -23.29 8.15
N ASP A 27 -5.57 -23.17 7.74
CA ASP A 27 -4.98 -23.68 6.49
C ASP A 27 -5.69 -23.21 5.21
N LEU A 28 -6.43 -22.09 5.29
CA LEU A 28 -7.06 -21.48 4.13
C LEU A 28 -6.01 -20.93 3.15
N PRO A 29 -6.20 -21.15 1.83
CA PRO A 29 -5.31 -20.59 0.82
C PRO A 29 -5.51 -19.08 0.68
N LEU A 30 -4.46 -18.38 0.22
CA LEU A 30 -4.53 -16.97 -0.15
C LEU A 30 -4.98 -16.84 -1.61
N THR A 31 -6.28 -16.91 -1.87
CA THR A 31 -6.84 -16.88 -3.24
C THR A 31 -6.81 -15.50 -3.88
N ASN A 32 -6.65 -14.44 -3.09
CA ASN A 32 -6.60 -13.05 -3.56
C ASN A 32 -5.38 -12.30 -2.98
N ALA A 33 -4.22 -12.96 -2.88
CA ALA A 33 -3.00 -12.35 -2.34
C ALA A 33 -2.58 -11.06 -3.07
N ASN A 34 -2.78 -11.01 -4.39
CA ASN A 34 -2.41 -9.85 -5.23
C ASN A 34 -3.45 -8.71 -5.20
N GLY A 35 -4.52 -8.83 -4.41
CA GLY A 35 -5.57 -7.80 -4.30
C GLY A 35 -6.33 -7.52 -5.60
N GLU A 36 -6.32 -8.43 -6.58
CA GLU A 36 -6.94 -8.19 -7.89
C GLU A 36 -8.43 -8.57 -7.94
N ALA A 37 -8.94 -9.35 -6.98
CA ALA A 37 -10.36 -9.64 -6.86
C ALA A 37 -11.04 -8.73 -5.82
N LYS A 38 -12.38 -8.64 -5.89
CA LYS A 38 -13.21 -8.02 -4.86
C LYS A 38 -13.01 -8.70 -3.51
N GLY A 39 -13.00 -7.93 -2.42
CA GLY A 39 -12.95 -8.48 -1.06
C GLY A 39 -11.53 -8.63 -0.50
N GLY A 40 -11.42 -9.45 0.55
CA GLY A 40 -10.17 -9.73 1.26
C GLY A 40 -9.30 -10.83 0.60
N VAL A 41 -8.45 -11.48 1.38
CA VAL A 41 -7.48 -12.48 0.87
C VAL A 41 -8.10 -13.84 0.54
N ASN A 42 -9.24 -14.16 1.15
CA ASN A 42 -10.04 -15.36 0.92
C ASN A 42 -11.52 -15.03 1.19
N LEU A 43 -12.43 -15.54 0.34
CA LEU A 43 -13.87 -15.28 0.43
C LEU A 43 -14.57 -15.98 1.59
N GLU A 44 -13.96 -17.05 2.13
CA GLU A 44 -14.49 -17.79 3.29
C GLU A 44 -14.22 -17.08 4.61
N LEU A 45 -13.33 -16.08 4.63
CA LEU A 45 -13.01 -15.32 5.83
C LEU A 45 -14.03 -14.20 6.07
N PRO A 46 -14.39 -13.94 7.33
CA PRO A 46 -15.30 -12.86 7.67
C PRO A 46 -14.65 -11.48 7.47
N TYR A 47 -15.51 -10.45 7.44
CA TYR A 47 -15.12 -9.04 7.42
C TYR A 47 -15.33 -8.36 8.78
N ASP A 48 -15.93 -9.07 9.74
CA ASP A 48 -16.14 -8.57 11.10
C ASP A 48 -14.86 -8.67 11.93
N GLN A 49 -14.42 -7.54 12.47
CA GLN A 49 -13.18 -7.42 13.23
C GLN A 49 -13.19 -8.26 14.52
N SER A 50 -14.33 -8.36 15.20
CA SER A 50 -14.46 -9.11 16.46
C SER A 50 -14.37 -10.61 16.21
N VAL A 51 -15.02 -11.11 15.15
CA VAL A 51 -14.95 -12.53 14.76
C VAL A 51 -13.52 -12.93 14.38
N LEU A 52 -12.82 -12.09 13.61
CA LEU A 52 -11.41 -12.32 13.24
C LEU A 52 -10.50 -12.30 14.47
N TYR A 53 -10.73 -11.38 15.40
CA TYR A 53 -9.97 -11.28 16.65
C TYR A 53 -10.14 -12.54 17.51
N GLU A 54 -11.37 -12.98 17.76
CA GLU A 54 -11.66 -14.19 18.55
C GLU A 54 -11.07 -15.45 17.91
N ALA A 55 -11.11 -15.54 16.58
CA ALA A 55 -10.52 -16.63 15.84
C ALA A 55 -8.99 -16.69 15.98
N LEU A 56 -8.31 -15.55 15.85
CA LEU A 56 -6.87 -15.44 16.08
C LEU A 56 -6.48 -15.72 17.53
N ALA A 57 -7.23 -15.18 18.48
CA ALA A 57 -7.00 -15.42 19.91
C ALA A 57 -7.08 -16.92 20.22
N SER A 58 -8.05 -17.62 19.65
CA SER A 58 -8.19 -19.08 19.80
C SER A 58 -7.01 -19.83 19.20
N ALA A 59 -6.57 -19.47 17.98
CA ALA A 59 -5.42 -20.09 17.33
C ALA A 59 -4.10 -19.88 18.11
N ARG A 60 -3.89 -18.68 18.65
CA ARG A 60 -2.74 -18.34 19.50
C ARG A 60 -2.77 -19.08 20.85
N ALA A 61 -3.95 -19.22 21.45
CA ALA A 61 -4.09 -19.86 22.77
C ALA A 61 -3.72 -21.35 22.76
N VAL A 62 -3.94 -22.04 21.64
CA VAL A 62 -3.49 -23.42 21.43
C VAL A 62 -2.09 -23.52 20.77
N GLN A 63 -1.40 -22.38 20.62
CA GLN A 63 -0.05 -22.28 20.05
C GLN A 63 0.07 -22.92 18.66
N LEU A 64 -0.94 -22.73 17.80
CA LEU A 64 -0.81 -23.16 16.41
C LEU A 64 0.37 -22.41 15.74
N PRO A 65 1.13 -23.05 14.85
CA PRO A 65 2.12 -22.34 14.05
C PRO A 65 1.46 -21.24 13.21
N PRO A 66 1.99 -20.00 13.17
CA PRO A 66 1.42 -18.90 12.39
C PRO A 66 1.20 -19.21 10.91
N THR A 67 2.02 -20.09 10.34
CA THR A 67 1.88 -20.58 8.95
C THR A 67 0.52 -21.21 8.69
N ARG A 68 -0.12 -21.81 9.70
CA ARG A 68 -1.44 -22.45 9.60
C ARG A 68 -2.61 -21.47 9.63
N TYR A 69 -2.44 -20.29 10.19
CA TYR A 69 -3.51 -19.28 10.23
C TYR A 69 -3.16 -18.01 9.45
N LYS A 70 -2.25 -18.12 8.46
CA LYS A 70 -1.75 -16.98 7.69
C LYS A 70 -2.84 -16.16 6.99
N ALA A 71 -3.85 -16.82 6.41
CA ALA A 71 -4.93 -16.13 5.71
C ALA A 71 -5.81 -15.36 6.71
N LEU A 72 -6.12 -15.99 7.84
CA LEU A 72 -6.83 -15.37 8.96
C LEU A 72 -6.06 -14.16 9.52
N LEU A 73 -4.74 -14.30 9.77
CA LEU A 73 -3.89 -13.22 10.26
C LEU A 73 -3.86 -12.04 9.30
N TRP A 74 -3.69 -12.32 8.00
CA TRP A 74 -3.64 -11.27 7.00
C TRP A 74 -4.98 -10.55 6.87
N GLN A 75 -6.08 -11.31 6.78
CA GLN A 75 -7.44 -10.75 6.73
C GLN A 75 -7.72 -9.86 7.95
N TYR A 76 -7.37 -10.31 9.15
CA TYR A 76 -7.52 -9.51 10.38
C TYR A 76 -6.85 -8.15 10.23
N TRP A 77 -5.57 -8.11 9.84
CA TRP A 77 -4.87 -6.83 9.71
C TRP A 77 -5.41 -5.98 8.57
N ILE A 78 -5.88 -6.57 7.46
CA ILE A 78 -6.54 -5.83 6.38
C ILE A 78 -7.84 -5.21 6.86
N VAL A 79 -8.68 -5.96 7.58
CA VAL A 79 -9.95 -5.45 8.12
C VAL A 79 -9.70 -4.29 9.09
N ASN A 80 -8.71 -4.41 9.99
CA ASN A 80 -8.30 -3.32 10.88
C ASN A 80 -7.89 -2.08 10.06
N ALA A 81 -7.00 -2.25 9.07
CA ALA A 81 -6.54 -1.14 8.25
C ALA A 81 -7.66 -0.48 7.43
N THR A 82 -8.56 -1.27 6.84
CA THR A 82 -9.70 -0.72 6.10
C THR A 82 -10.70 -0.02 7.02
N SER A 83 -10.91 -0.54 8.23
CA SER A 83 -11.76 0.10 9.25
C SER A 83 -11.19 1.47 9.64
N GLU A 84 -9.88 1.55 9.93
CA GLU A 84 -9.22 2.82 10.25
C GLU A 84 -9.20 3.83 9.08
N ALA A 85 -9.25 3.33 7.85
CA ALA A 85 -9.35 4.11 6.62
C ALA A 85 -10.79 4.50 6.23
N ASN A 86 -11.81 4.06 6.98
CA ASN A 86 -13.23 4.17 6.63
C ASN A 86 -13.56 3.56 5.26
N LEU A 87 -12.97 2.41 4.93
CA LEU A 87 -13.18 1.66 3.70
C LEU A 87 -13.85 0.30 3.99
N SER A 88 -14.75 -0.12 3.11
CA SER A 88 -15.34 -1.47 3.16
C SER A 88 -14.45 -2.45 2.39
N LEU A 89 -13.71 -3.33 3.07
CA LEU A 89 -12.93 -4.38 2.41
C LEU A 89 -13.82 -5.29 1.56
N GLN A 90 -15.02 -5.62 2.07
CA GLN A 90 -15.99 -6.46 1.37
C GLN A 90 -16.39 -5.88 0.02
N ASP A 91 -16.53 -4.56 -0.07
CA ASP A 91 -16.97 -3.86 -1.29
C ASP A 91 -15.84 -3.41 -2.20
N TRP A 92 -14.60 -3.57 -1.77
CA TRP A 92 -13.44 -3.09 -2.52
C TRP A 92 -13.14 -3.97 -3.72
N ASP A 93 -13.61 -3.52 -4.89
CA ASP A 93 -13.41 -4.15 -6.20
C ASP A 93 -12.59 -3.23 -7.13
N PRO A 94 -11.32 -3.56 -7.43
CA PRO A 94 -10.47 -2.71 -8.26
C PRO A 94 -10.90 -2.67 -9.73
N TRP A 95 -11.80 -3.56 -10.18
CA TRP A 95 -12.28 -3.60 -11.56
C TRP A 95 -13.46 -2.68 -11.85
N ARG A 96 -14.00 -2.00 -10.84
CA ARG A 96 -14.94 -0.89 -11.08
C ARG A 96 -14.19 0.28 -11.72
N THR A 97 -14.92 1.11 -12.45
CA THR A 97 -14.32 2.27 -13.14
C THR A 97 -13.61 3.20 -12.13
N ALA A 98 -12.57 3.91 -12.57
CA ALA A 98 -11.81 4.82 -11.70
C ALA A 98 -12.72 5.85 -10.99
N LYS A 99 -13.78 6.31 -11.67
CA LYS A 99 -14.80 7.18 -11.08
C LYS A 99 -15.59 6.51 -9.96
N GLN A 100 -16.00 5.25 -10.13
CA GLN A 100 -16.72 4.49 -9.11
C GLN A 100 -15.83 4.09 -7.93
N ASN A 101 -14.53 3.95 -8.16
CA ASN A 101 -13.53 3.64 -7.14
C ASN A 101 -12.89 4.88 -6.49
N LYS A 102 -13.34 6.10 -6.84
CA LYS A 102 -12.73 7.34 -6.33
C LYS A 102 -12.62 7.34 -4.80
N ASP A 103 -13.67 6.93 -4.10
CA ASP A 103 -13.68 6.94 -2.62
C ASP A 103 -12.67 5.95 -2.03
N PHE A 104 -12.48 4.77 -2.65
CA PHE A 104 -11.43 3.84 -2.25
C PHE A 104 -10.03 4.41 -2.52
N VAL A 105 -9.80 4.92 -3.73
CA VAL A 105 -8.50 5.49 -4.13
C VAL A 105 -8.10 6.63 -3.21
N PHE A 106 -9.04 7.51 -2.87
CA PHE A 106 -8.79 8.68 -2.04
C PHE A 106 -8.71 8.31 -0.56
N GLY A 107 -9.56 7.39 -0.10
CA GLY A 107 -9.54 6.89 1.27
C GLY A 107 -8.19 6.26 1.63
N VAL A 108 -7.57 5.50 0.72
CA VAL A 108 -6.22 4.94 0.91
C VAL A 108 -5.17 6.01 1.21
N TYR A 109 -5.09 7.04 0.36
CA TYR A 109 -4.06 8.06 0.55
C TYR A 109 -4.39 9.00 1.70
N ASN A 110 -5.67 9.29 1.97
CA ASN A 110 -6.09 10.02 3.17
C ASN A 110 -5.73 9.26 4.45
N PHE A 111 -5.87 7.92 4.44
CA PHE A 111 -5.42 7.08 5.53
C PHE A 111 -3.90 7.17 5.74
N TYR A 112 -3.09 7.15 4.68
CA TYR A 112 -1.64 7.33 4.80
C TYR A 112 -1.28 8.70 5.41
N ALA A 113 -1.98 9.77 5.01
CA ALA A 113 -1.80 11.08 5.62
C ALA A 113 -2.14 11.07 7.11
N LYS A 114 -3.31 10.52 7.47
CA LYS A 114 -3.77 10.39 8.86
C LYS A 114 -2.74 9.66 9.72
N LEU A 115 -2.24 8.52 9.24
CA LEU A 115 -1.31 7.68 10.01
C LEU A 115 0.04 8.35 10.20
N TYR A 116 0.59 8.99 9.15
CA TYR A 116 1.81 9.77 9.28
C TYR A 116 1.64 10.94 10.25
N LEU A 117 0.54 11.71 10.16
CA LEU A 117 0.33 12.87 11.02
C LEU A 117 0.16 12.50 12.50
N ALA A 118 -0.32 11.28 12.78
CA ALA A 118 -0.37 10.74 14.13
C ALA A 118 1.00 10.24 14.63
N HIS A 119 1.87 9.75 13.73
CA HIS A 119 3.17 9.15 14.07
C HIS A 119 4.30 9.68 13.15
N PRO A 120 4.58 11.00 13.15
CA PRO A 120 5.45 11.61 12.14
C PRO A 120 6.93 11.22 12.28
N GLU A 121 7.35 10.84 13.49
CA GLU A 121 8.72 10.43 13.80
C GLU A 121 9.00 8.96 13.45
N GLU A 122 7.97 8.15 13.17
CA GLU A 122 8.13 6.71 12.91
C GLU A 122 7.72 6.33 11.49
N LEU A 123 6.62 6.88 10.97
CA LEU A 123 5.97 6.33 9.78
C LEU A 123 6.26 7.14 8.52
N ARG A 124 7.54 7.42 8.27
CA ARG A 124 7.96 8.25 7.12
C ARG A 124 7.54 7.68 5.76
N TRP A 125 7.45 6.36 5.62
CA TRP A 125 6.95 5.76 4.39
C TRP A 125 5.49 6.13 4.12
N MET A 126 4.64 6.31 5.14
CA MET A 126 3.26 6.77 4.96
C MET A 126 3.19 8.17 4.36
N ALA A 127 4.04 9.09 4.81
CA ALA A 127 4.17 10.41 4.18
C ALA A 127 4.64 10.31 2.73
N PHE A 128 5.68 9.50 2.47
CA PHE A 128 6.22 9.29 1.13
C PHE A 128 5.15 8.74 0.17
N ALA A 129 4.46 7.67 0.57
CA ALA A 129 3.39 7.04 -0.19
C ALA A 129 2.20 7.98 -0.40
N ASN A 130 1.83 8.80 0.60
CA ASN A 130 0.80 9.82 0.45
C ASN A 130 1.19 10.90 -0.57
N MET A 131 2.44 11.38 -0.54
CA MET A 131 2.94 12.38 -1.49
C MET A 131 2.90 11.83 -2.92
N ALA A 132 3.50 10.66 -3.13
CA ALA A 132 3.46 9.93 -4.40
C ALA A 132 2.02 9.67 -4.88
N GLY A 133 1.13 9.32 -3.95
CA GLY A 133 -0.25 8.92 -4.20
C GLY A 133 -1.10 9.93 -4.97
N SER A 134 -0.84 11.23 -4.79
CA SER A 134 -1.56 12.28 -5.53
C SER A 134 -1.37 12.20 -7.06
N ALA A 135 -0.15 11.89 -7.51
CA ALA A 135 0.15 11.68 -8.93
C ALA A 135 -0.45 10.37 -9.46
N PHE A 136 -0.36 9.29 -8.68
CA PHE A 136 -0.93 7.99 -9.04
C PHE A 136 -2.46 8.02 -9.14
N ALA A 137 -3.15 8.66 -8.18
CA ALA A 137 -4.59 8.84 -8.22
C ALA A 137 -5.03 9.66 -9.45
N ALA A 138 -4.29 10.72 -9.79
CA ALA A 138 -4.55 11.48 -11.02
C ALA A 138 -4.39 10.59 -12.27
N GLY A 139 -3.33 9.79 -12.33
CA GLY A 139 -3.06 8.84 -13.43
C GLY A 139 -4.14 7.77 -13.57
N MET A 140 -4.62 7.18 -12.47
CA MET A 140 -5.72 6.20 -12.49
C MET A 140 -7.00 6.80 -13.06
N LEU A 141 -7.34 8.02 -12.64
CA LEU A 141 -8.50 8.72 -13.16
C LEU A 141 -8.31 9.09 -14.64
N ASP A 142 -7.11 9.56 -15.03
CA ASP A 142 -6.84 9.99 -16.41
C ASP A 142 -6.91 8.81 -17.38
N LEU A 143 -6.26 7.69 -17.03
CA LEU A 143 -6.35 6.44 -17.79
C LEU A 143 -7.79 5.92 -17.84
N GLY A 144 -8.55 6.04 -16.75
CA GLY A 144 -9.95 5.61 -16.70
C GLY A 144 -10.86 6.39 -17.64
N ASP A 145 -10.54 7.65 -17.93
CA ASP A 145 -11.29 8.51 -18.85
C ASP A 145 -10.90 8.29 -20.33
N LEU A 146 -9.76 7.64 -20.60
CA LEU A 146 -9.32 7.36 -21.96
C LEU A 146 -10.07 6.18 -22.59
N PRO A 147 -10.47 6.26 -23.87
CA PRO A 147 -10.97 5.10 -24.61
C PRO A 147 -9.94 3.95 -24.59
N GLY A 148 -10.34 2.80 -24.06
CA GLY A 148 -9.46 1.64 -23.90
C GLY A 148 -8.50 1.69 -22.71
N GLY A 149 -8.46 2.78 -21.94
CA GLY A 149 -7.59 2.94 -20.77
C GLY A 149 -8.14 2.31 -19.48
N GLY A 150 -9.42 1.92 -19.47
CA GLY A 150 -10.10 1.39 -18.29
C GLY A 150 -9.42 0.17 -17.66
N TRP A 151 -8.92 -0.78 -18.46
CA TRP A 151 -8.20 -1.95 -17.94
C TRP A 151 -6.90 -1.54 -17.21
N TYR A 152 -6.15 -0.59 -17.77
CA TYR A 152 -4.92 -0.07 -17.18
C TYR A 152 -5.20 0.66 -15.86
N ALA A 153 -6.25 1.48 -15.83
CA ALA A 153 -6.68 2.15 -14.61
C ALA A 153 -7.07 1.14 -13.51
N SER A 154 -7.84 0.09 -13.85
CA SER A 154 -8.20 -0.98 -12.92
C SER A 154 -7.01 -1.77 -12.43
N MET A 155 -6.03 -2.05 -13.29
CA MET A 155 -4.81 -2.73 -12.87
C MET A 155 -3.96 -1.88 -11.92
N LEU A 156 -3.88 -0.56 -12.13
CA LEU A 156 -3.24 0.35 -11.18
C LEU A 156 -4.00 0.43 -9.84
N MET A 157 -5.34 0.42 -9.86
CA MET A 157 -6.14 0.34 -8.63
C MET A 157 -5.96 -1.01 -7.90
N ALA A 158 -5.78 -2.11 -8.64
CA ALA A 158 -5.45 -3.41 -8.07
C ALA A 158 -4.06 -3.40 -7.43
N MET A 159 -3.06 -2.77 -8.06
CA MET A 159 -1.74 -2.55 -7.45
C MET A 159 -1.85 -1.72 -6.17
N GLN A 160 -2.61 -0.61 -6.19
CA GLN A 160 -2.85 0.20 -4.99
C GLN A 160 -3.45 -0.63 -3.85
N LYS A 161 -4.47 -1.43 -4.15
CA LYS A 161 -5.08 -2.34 -3.17
C LYS A 161 -4.08 -3.38 -2.65
N HIS A 162 -3.26 -3.96 -3.51
CA HIS A 162 -2.21 -4.90 -3.11
C HIS A 162 -1.20 -4.26 -2.16
N ILE A 163 -0.71 -3.05 -2.48
CA ILE A 163 0.20 -2.28 -1.63
C ILE A 163 -0.46 -1.92 -0.28
N PHE A 164 -1.75 -1.57 -0.29
CA PHE A 164 -2.49 -1.33 0.95
C PHE A 164 -2.61 -2.60 1.79
N MET A 165 -3.02 -3.71 1.17
CA MET A 165 -3.15 -5.01 1.83
C MET A 165 -1.82 -5.49 2.39
N ASP A 166 -0.68 -5.14 1.78
CA ASP A 166 0.65 -5.53 2.21
C ASP A 166 1.30 -4.52 3.17
N ILE A 167 1.63 -3.32 2.70
CA ILE A 167 2.45 -2.37 3.46
C ILE A 167 1.64 -1.58 4.48
N ALA A 168 0.42 -1.16 4.12
CA ALA A 168 -0.40 -0.37 5.04
C ALA A 168 -0.85 -1.19 6.25
N THR A 169 -1.17 -2.47 6.04
CA THR A 169 -1.50 -3.41 7.12
C THR A 169 -0.30 -3.72 8.02
N MET A 170 0.92 -3.78 7.51
CA MET A 170 2.12 -3.89 8.36
C MET A 170 2.24 -2.70 9.33
N HIS A 171 1.94 -1.48 8.87
CA HIS A 171 1.94 -0.29 9.74
C HIS A 171 0.86 -0.37 10.82
N VAL A 172 -0.35 -0.81 10.46
CA VAL A 172 -1.44 -1.02 11.43
C VAL A 172 -1.09 -2.12 12.43
N ALA A 173 -0.47 -3.21 11.98
CA ALA A 173 0.02 -4.28 12.85
C ALA A 173 1.08 -3.77 13.84
N TYR A 174 2.05 -3.00 13.35
CA TYR A 174 3.09 -2.39 14.19
C TYR A 174 2.52 -1.40 15.22
N ILE A 175 1.59 -0.51 14.83
CA ILE A 175 1.01 0.47 15.75
C ILE A 175 0.19 -0.21 16.86
N ASN A 176 -0.58 -1.24 16.51
CA ASN A 176 -1.51 -1.87 17.45
C ASN A 176 -0.89 -3.03 18.25
N GLY A 177 0.17 -3.67 17.74
CA GLY A 177 0.78 -4.86 18.34
C GLY A 177 2.31 -4.84 18.44
N GLY A 178 2.94 -3.72 18.08
CA GLY A 178 4.38 -3.54 18.11
C GLY A 178 5.14 -4.50 17.19
N LEU A 179 6.43 -4.67 17.47
CA LEU A 179 7.29 -5.61 16.74
C LEU A 179 6.75 -7.04 16.76
N ALA A 180 6.15 -7.49 17.87
CA ALA A 180 5.63 -8.85 17.98
C ALA A 180 4.55 -9.17 16.92
N ALA A 181 3.69 -8.21 16.58
CA ALA A 181 2.70 -8.40 15.52
C ALA A 181 3.33 -8.51 14.13
N VAL A 182 4.38 -7.72 13.85
CA VAL A 182 5.15 -7.79 12.61
C VAL A 182 5.91 -9.12 12.52
N GLU A 183 6.52 -9.57 13.62
CA GLU A 183 7.20 -10.86 13.70
C GLU A 183 6.23 -12.03 13.50
N GLU A 184 5.00 -11.95 14.00
CA GLU A 184 3.98 -12.95 13.71
C GLU A 184 3.63 -13.00 12.21
N MET A 185 3.58 -11.85 11.53
CA MET A 185 3.42 -11.82 10.06
C MET A 185 4.59 -12.47 9.33
N ARG A 186 5.83 -12.29 9.83
CA ARG A 186 7.02 -12.98 9.32
C ARG A 186 6.91 -14.49 9.51
N ASP A 187 6.54 -14.92 10.71
CA ASP A 187 6.45 -16.33 11.08
C ASP A 187 5.31 -17.03 10.33
N ALA A 188 4.27 -16.29 9.95
CA ALA A 188 3.23 -16.75 9.04
C ALA A 188 3.70 -16.83 7.56
N GLY A 189 4.86 -16.24 7.24
CA GLY A 189 5.39 -16.14 5.88
C GLY A 189 4.63 -15.15 5.01
N LEU A 190 4.07 -14.09 5.59
CA LEU A 190 3.44 -12.97 4.86
C LEU A 190 4.48 -11.92 4.45
N ILE A 191 5.51 -11.72 5.28
CA ILE A 191 6.59 -10.77 5.05
C ILE A 191 7.94 -11.47 5.16
N ASP A 192 8.92 -11.00 4.40
CA ASP A 192 10.27 -11.58 4.39
C ASP A 192 11.13 -11.02 5.55
N PRO A 193 12.22 -11.71 5.93
CA PRO A 193 13.06 -11.27 7.05
C PRO A 193 13.68 -9.88 6.89
N ALA A 194 14.01 -9.44 5.66
CA ALA A 194 14.60 -8.12 5.44
C ALA A 194 13.58 -7.01 5.68
N THR A 195 12.33 -7.23 5.24
CA THR A 195 11.20 -6.35 5.55
C THR A 195 10.94 -6.32 7.06
N THR A 196 10.93 -7.47 7.73
CA THR A 196 10.74 -7.52 9.20
C THR A 196 11.84 -6.76 9.94
N ALA A 197 13.11 -6.90 9.54
CA ALA A 197 14.22 -6.21 10.17
C ALA A 197 14.10 -4.69 10.07
N ALA A 198 13.50 -4.17 8.99
CA ALA A 198 13.30 -2.74 8.80
C ALA A 198 12.36 -2.10 9.85
N TRP A 199 11.50 -2.91 10.49
CA TRP A 199 10.62 -2.45 11.56
C TRP A 199 11.32 -2.15 12.88
N ALA A 200 12.60 -2.51 13.03
CA ALA A 200 13.40 -2.10 14.19
C ALA A 200 13.70 -0.58 14.20
N ASP A 201 13.71 0.06 13.03
CA ASP A 201 13.84 1.51 12.85
C ASP A 201 12.97 1.96 11.65
N PRO A 202 11.63 2.00 11.82
CA PRO A 202 10.71 2.29 10.71
C PRO A 202 10.88 3.70 10.16
N HIS A 203 11.41 4.63 10.98
CA HIS A 203 11.72 6.00 10.56
C HIS A 203 12.71 6.03 9.38
N SER A 204 13.74 5.18 9.44
CA SER A 204 14.79 5.10 8.40
C SER A 204 14.44 4.13 7.26
N ALA A 205 13.33 3.40 7.36
CA ALA A 205 12.99 2.27 6.51
C ALA A 205 12.31 2.61 5.17
N VAL A 206 12.23 3.89 4.79
CA VAL A 206 11.49 4.35 3.58
C VAL A 206 11.97 3.63 2.31
N LEU A 207 13.29 3.45 2.16
CA LEU A 207 13.86 2.79 0.99
C LEU A 207 13.53 1.29 0.99
N GLN A 208 13.58 0.63 2.15
CA GLN A 208 13.29 -0.80 2.31
C GLN A 208 11.83 -1.09 2.03
N PHE A 209 10.90 -0.31 2.58
CA PHE A 209 9.47 -0.46 2.28
C PHE A 209 9.16 -0.16 0.82
N SER A 210 9.82 0.85 0.21
CA SER A 210 9.70 1.12 -1.23
C SER A 210 10.27 -0.03 -2.08
N ASN A 211 11.34 -0.69 -1.63
CA ASN A 211 11.87 -1.88 -2.31
C ASN A 211 10.86 -3.02 -2.30
N ARG A 212 10.27 -3.32 -1.14
CA ARG A 212 9.23 -4.35 -1.02
C ARG A 212 8.07 -4.06 -1.94
N GLU A 213 7.58 -2.81 -1.94
CA GLU A 213 6.52 -2.36 -2.85
C GLU A 213 6.89 -2.71 -4.30
N GLN A 214 7.99 -2.15 -4.79
CA GLN A 214 8.29 -2.09 -6.22
C GLN A 214 8.88 -3.37 -6.80
N ASN A 215 9.54 -4.18 -5.97
CA ASN A 215 10.31 -5.37 -6.40
C ASN A 215 9.80 -6.70 -5.84
N ILE A 216 8.84 -6.69 -4.91
CA ILE A 216 8.26 -7.91 -4.34
C ILE A 216 6.75 -7.95 -4.53
N VAL A 217 6.05 -6.87 -4.17
CA VAL A 217 4.58 -6.82 -4.14
C VAL A 217 4.01 -6.61 -5.54
N ILE A 218 4.39 -5.54 -6.24
CA ILE A 218 3.79 -5.18 -7.53
C ILE A 218 4.63 -5.43 -8.81
N PRO A 219 5.81 -6.09 -8.83
CA PRO A 219 6.62 -6.18 -10.06
C PRO A 219 5.87 -6.92 -11.19
N ARG A 220 5.25 -8.07 -10.89
CA ARG A 220 4.48 -8.85 -11.87
C ARG A 220 3.21 -8.15 -12.35
N GLN A 221 2.67 -7.23 -11.54
CA GLN A 221 1.51 -6.43 -11.97
C GLN A 221 1.96 -5.40 -13.01
N TRP A 222 3.14 -4.80 -12.85
CA TRP A 222 3.73 -3.93 -13.88
C TRP A 222 4.05 -4.68 -15.18
N ASP A 223 4.58 -5.90 -15.10
CA ASP A 223 4.79 -6.73 -16.30
C ASP A 223 3.47 -6.93 -17.06
N ARG A 224 2.39 -7.28 -16.34
CA ARG A 224 1.05 -7.41 -16.94
C ARG A 224 0.56 -6.11 -17.58
N VAL A 225 0.83 -4.95 -16.97
CA VAL A 225 0.45 -3.65 -17.56
C VAL A 225 1.21 -3.40 -18.85
N ARG A 226 2.52 -3.63 -18.88
CA ARG A 226 3.35 -3.45 -20.08
C ARG A 226 2.96 -4.41 -21.19
N ASP A 227 2.69 -5.66 -20.85
CA ASP A 227 2.46 -6.74 -21.82
C ASP A 227 0.98 -6.83 -22.25
N HIS A 228 0.10 -5.96 -21.73
CA HIS A 228 -1.31 -5.93 -22.11
C HIS A 228 -1.49 -5.41 -23.54
N ALA A 229 -2.26 -6.16 -24.34
CA ALA A 229 -2.60 -5.84 -25.72
C ALA A 229 -1.41 -5.31 -26.56
N PRO A 230 -0.32 -6.09 -26.76
CA PRO A 230 0.88 -5.61 -27.44
C PRO A 230 0.57 -5.07 -28.86
N PRO A 231 1.19 -3.95 -29.28
CA PRO A 231 2.22 -3.17 -28.58
C PRO A 231 1.67 -2.05 -27.65
N TRP A 232 0.36 -2.00 -27.43
CA TRP A 232 -0.28 -0.84 -26.77
C TRP A 232 0.12 -0.65 -25.31
N GLY A 233 0.30 -1.73 -24.55
CA GLY A 233 0.72 -1.63 -23.14
C GLY A 233 2.10 -0.98 -23.00
N GLU A 234 3.03 -1.28 -23.91
CA GLU A 234 4.35 -0.66 -23.93
C GLU A 234 4.26 0.84 -24.25
N PHE A 235 3.43 1.23 -25.24
CA PHE A 235 3.21 2.65 -25.54
C PHE A 235 2.54 3.41 -24.39
N ILE A 236 1.57 2.82 -23.72
CA ILE A 236 0.89 3.45 -22.58
C ILE A 236 1.86 3.65 -21.41
N THR A 237 2.62 2.61 -21.05
CA THR A 237 3.60 2.68 -19.96
C THR A 237 4.78 3.61 -20.26
N TYR A 238 5.22 3.67 -21.51
CA TYR A 238 6.19 4.67 -21.94
C TYR A 238 5.60 6.09 -21.89
N GLY A 239 4.35 6.26 -22.33
CA GLY A 239 3.61 7.53 -22.21
C GLY A 239 3.46 8.00 -20.77
N MET A 240 3.23 7.08 -19.82
CA MET A 240 3.26 7.38 -18.38
C MET A 240 4.62 7.88 -17.91
N THR A 241 5.72 7.40 -18.52
CA THR A 241 7.07 7.89 -18.22
C THR A 241 7.27 9.33 -18.71
N ILE A 242 6.73 9.66 -19.89
CA ILE A 242 6.81 11.00 -20.47
C ILE A 242 5.98 12.01 -19.68
N ALA A 243 4.73 11.67 -19.36
CA ALA A 243 3.77 12.60 -18.76
C ALA A 243 3.74 12.55 -17.22
N GLY A 244 4.33 11.52 -16.62
CA GLY A 244 4.32 11.24 -15.20
C GLY A 244 4.77 12.43 -14.36
N PRO A 245 3.89 13.03 -13.54
CA PRO A 245 4.31 14.06 -12.59
C PRO A 245 5.21 13.47 -11.52
N MET A 246 5.97 14.34 -10.87
CA MET A 246 6.68 13.99 -9.63
C MET A 246 6.21 14.88 -8.48
N PRO A 247 5.45 14.34 -7.51
CA PRO A 247 4.89 15.12 -6.41
C PRO A 247 5.87 15.29 -5.24
N VAL A 248 7.05 14.68 -5.30
CA VAL A 248 8.11 14.80 -4.28
C VAL A 248 8.99 16.01 -4.61
N PRO A 249 9.01 17.07 -3.77
CA PRO A 249 9.84 18.24 -4.02
C PRO A 249 11.32 17.88 -4.14
N GLY A 250 11.97 18.45 -5.16
CA GLY A 250 13.40 18.22 -5.43
C GLY A 250 13.73 16.89 -6.11
N ALA A 251 12.74 16.03 -6.39
CA ALA A 251 12.88 14.89 -7.27
C ALA A 251 12.64 15.30 -8.73
N LYS A 252 13.23 14.54 -9.66
CA LYS A 252 13.01 14.70 -11.09
C LYS A 252 11.73 13.98 -11.51
N THR A 253 11.07 14.48 -12.55
CA THR A 253 10.09 13.66 -13.26
C THR A 253 10.76 12.46 -13.92
N PRO A 254 10.02 11.36 -14.21
CA PRO A 254 10.60 10.23 -14.93
C PRO A 254 11.22 10.66 -16.28
N ALA A 255 10.58 11.60 -17.00
CA ALA A 255 11.10 12.17 -18.23
C ALA A 255 12.45 12.92 -18.06
N GLU A 256 12.67 13.56 -16.91
CA GLU A 256 13.90 14.33 -16.63
C GLU A 256 15.03 13.47 -16.08
N TYR A 257 14.73 12.28 -15.55
CA TYR A 257 15.69 11.45 -14.83
C TYR A 257 16.81 10.89 -15.72
N ARG A 258 16.43 10.20 -16.80
CA ARG A 258 17.35 9.64 -17.81
C ARG A 258 16.83 9.96 -19.20
N LYS A 259 17.55 10.81 -19.93
CA LYS A 259 17.18 11.25 -21.29
C LYS A 259 17.79 10.36 -22.37
N LEU A 260 17.01 10.03 -23.39
CA LEU A 260 17.46 9.31 -24.56
C LEU A 260 18.26 10.24 -25.47
N LEU A 261 19.54 9.93 -25.71
CA LEU A 261 20.42 10.68 -26.60
C LEU A 261 20.42 12.20 -26.34
N CYS A 262 20.30 12.60 -25.07
CA CYS A 262 20.17 14.00 -24.63
C CYS A 262 18.92 14.75 -25.18
N GLY A 263 18.00 14.04 -25.82
CA GLY A 263 16.72 14.55 -26.32
C GLY A 263 15.64 14.65 -25.25
N PRO A 264 14.41 15.02 -25.64
CA PRO A 264 13.31 15.26 -24.71
C PRO A 264 12.63 13.97 -24.21
N LEU A 265 12.93 12.85 -24.84
CA LEU A 265 12.34 11.55 -24.53
C LEU A 265 13.13 10.81 -23.44
N PRO A 266 12.45 10.09 -22.53
CA PRO A 266 13.12 9.26 -21.54
C PRO A 266 13.80 8.05 -22.19
N ALA A 267 14.95 7.65 -21.63
CA ALA A 267 15.71 6.47 -22.04
C ALA A 267 15.21 5.16 -21.40
N PHE A 268 14.06 5.19 -20.73
CA PHE A 268 13.48 4.03 -20.07
C PHE A 268 11.96 4.06 -20.09
N ASN A 269 11.35 2.92 -19.76
CA ASN A 269 9.93 2.77 -19.54
C ASN A 269 9.68 2.53 -18.05
N TYR A 270 8.76 3.27 -17.43
CA TYR A 270 8.42 3.17 -16.02
C TYR A 270 7.91 1.78 -15.59
N ALA A 271 7.33 1.00 -16.52
CA ALA A 271 6.93 -0.37 -16.20
C ALA A 271 8.13 -1.33 -16.08
N ASP A 272 9.29 -1.00 -16.64
CA ASP A 272 10.51 -1.79 -16.47
C ASP A 272 10.98 -1.77 -15.00
N GLN A 273 11.16 -2.95 -14.41
CA GLN A 273 11.43 -3.08 -12.99
C GLN A 273 12.79 -2.48 -12.59
N GLU A 274 13.85 -2.80 -13.35
CA GLU A 274 15.20 -2.33 -13.03
C GLU A 274 15.31 -0.81 -13.18
N ALA A 275 14.80 -0.27 -14.29
CA ALA A 275 14.83 1.16 -14.52
C ALA A 275 13.94 1.94 -13.55
N ARG A 276 12.76 1.42 -13.20
CA ARG A 276 11.89 2.02 -12.18
C ARG A 276 12.56 2.03 -10.82
N TRP A 277 13.21 0.93 -10.44
CA TRP A 277 13.91 0.84 -9.16
C TRP A 277 15.09 1.79 -9.10
N ASP A 278 15.90 1.86 -10.16
CA ASP A 278 17.01 2.80 -10.26
C ASP A 278 16.54 4.26 -10.11
N PHE A 279 15.46 4.64 -10.79
CA PHE A 279 14.84 5.96 -10.65
C PHE A 279 14.41 6.25 -9.20
N LEU A 280 13.66 5.34 -8.58
CA LEU A 280 13.14 5.55 -7.23
C LEU A 280 14.24 5.57 -6.18
N ALA A 281 15.19 4.64 -6.25
CA ALA A 281 16.25 4.48 -5.25
C ALA A 281 17.32 5.57 -5.35
N ASN A 282 17.61 6.09 -6.55
CA ASN A 282 18.68 7.07 -6.76
C ASN A 282 18.20 8.52 -6.88
N ASP A 283 16.90 8.78 -7.07
CA ASP A 283 16.37 10.14 -7.18
C ASP A 283 15.21 10.41 -6.21
N THR A 284 14.11 9.67 -6.34
CA THR A 284 12.84 10.02 -5.67
C THR A 284 12.89 9.82 -4.15
N VAL A 285 13.33 8.65 -3.68
CA VAL A 285 13.46 8.39 -2.24
C VAL A 285 14.51 9.29 -1.60
N PRO A 286 15.73 9.46 -2.17
CA PRO A 286 16.70 10.43 -1.64
C PRO A 286 16.17 11.87 -1.60
N ALA A 287 15.39 12.31 -2.58
CA ALA A 287 14.78 13.64 -2.57
C ALA A 287 13.78 13.81 -1.41
N TYR A 288 12.91 12.83 -1.20
CA TYR A 288 12.01 12.81 -0.05
C TYR A 288 12.78 12.84 1.28
N LEU A 289 13.86 12.05 1.39
CA LEU A 289 14.62 11.96 2.63
C LEU A 289 15.34 13.27 3.02
N ARG A 290 15.62 14.15 2.05
CA ARG A 290 16.19 15.49 2.28
C ARG A 290 15.18 16.52 2.81
N LEU A 291 13.88 16.24 2.71
CA LEU A 291 12.85 17.17 3.18
C LEU A 291 12.86 17.26 4.70
N ASP A 292 12.75 18.47 5.23
CA ASP A 292 12.58 18.71 6.66
C ASP A 292 11.17 18.29 7.13
N PRO A 293 11.00 17.85 8.40
CA PRO A 293 9.71 17.40 8.90
C PRO A 293 8.57 18.43 8.78
N PRO A 294 8.77 19.74 9.04
CA PRO A 294 7.74 20.76 8.79
C PRO A 294 7.25 20.80 7.34
N THR A 295 8.15 20.73 6.36
CA THR A 295 7.79 20.66 4.94
C THR A 295 6.96 19.42 4.64
N VAL A 296 7.38 18.25 5.11
CA VAL A 296 6.63 16.99 4.91
C VAL A 296 5.23 17.09 5.51
N LYS A 297 5.13 17.57 6.77
CA LYS A 297 3.85 17.77 7.45
C LYS A 297 2.94 18.74 6.69
N SER A 298 3.47 19.84 6.18
CA SER A 298 2.72 20.81 5.39
C SER A 298 2.12 20.19 4.13
N ILE A 299 2.90 19.42 3.37
CA ILE A 299 2.43 18.78 2.13
C ILE A 299 1.38 17.70 2.42
N VAL A 300 1.64 16.85 3.42
CA VAL A 300 0.73 15.75 3.77
C VAL A 300 -0.59 16.28 4.33
N SER A 301 -0.58 17.44 4.99
CA SER A 301 -1.79 18.11 5.50
C SER A 301 -2.63 18.76 4.39
N GLU A 302 -2.10 18.94 3.18
CA GLU A 302 -2.86 19.45 2.05
C GLU A 302 -3.89 18.42 1.58
N SER A 303 -5.12 18.89 1.31
CA SER A 303 -6.20 18.10 0.74
C SER A 303 -5.71 17.27 -0.45
N LEU A 304 -6.00 15.97 -0.42
CA LEU A 304 -5.67 15.07 -1.51
C LEU A 304 -6.40 15.48 -2.80
N ASP A 305 -7.67 15.89 -2.74
CA ASP A 305 -8.39 16.40 -3.92
C ASP A 305 -7.67 17.57 -4.58
N ALA A 306 -7.20 18.53 -3.78
CA ALA A 306 -6.45 19.67 -4.30
C ALA A 306 -5.14 19.22 -4.97
N ARG A 307 -4.40 18.30 -4.36
CA ARG A 307 -3.14 17.77 -4.92
C ARG A 307 -3.38 16.93 -6.18
N VAL A 308 -4.38 16.06 -6.19
CA VAL A 308 -4.75 15.25 -7.37
C VAL A 308 -5.17 16.15 -8.52
N ALA A 309 -5.98 17.19 -8.27
CA ALA A 309 -6.42 18.13 -9.29
C ALA A 309 -5.26 18.80 -10.02
N LYS A 310 -4.17 19.14 -9.32
CA LYS A 310 -2.92 19.69 -9.90
C LYS A 310 -2.25 18.74 -10.89
N TYR A 311 -2.41 17.42 -10.71
CA TYR A 311 -1.70 16.40 -11.50
C TYR A 311 -2.51 15.81 -12.66
N ARG A 312 -3.81 16.09 -12.73
CA ARG A 312 -4.67 15.67 -13.85
C ARG A 312 -4.16 16.23 -15.18
N THR A 313 -4.01 15.37 -16.17
CA THR A 313 -3.45 15.70 -17.50
C THR A 313 -4.22 16.82 -18.19
N ALA A 314 -5.55 16.89 -18.01
CA ALA A 314 -6.38 17.97 -18.53
C ALA A 314 -5.91 19.37 -18.06
N HIS A 315 -5.30 19.48 -16.87
CA HIS A 315 -4.75 20.74 -16.35
C HIS A 315 -3.27 20.94 -16.68
N ARG A 316 -2.56 19.88 -17.08
CA ARG A 316 -1.10 19.88 -17.31
C ARG A 316 -0.70 19.76 -18.78
N LEU A 317 -1.64 19.68 -19.72
CA LEU A 317 -1.34 19.44 -21.13
C LEU A 317 -0.32 20.46 -21.69
N ILE A 318 -0.47 21.74 -21.33
CA ILE A 318 0.45 22.80 -21.73
C ILE A 318 1.84 22.60 -21.09
N ASP A 319 1.91 22.27 -19.80
CA ASP A 319 3.17 22.05 -19.10
C ASP A 319 3.94 20.84 -19.65
N ILE A 320 3.23 19.76 -19.98
CA ILE A 320 3.82 18.57 -20.59
C ILE A 320 4.45 18.93 -21.95
N VAL A 321 3.72 19.68 -22.78
CA VAL A 321 4.22 20.14 -24.08
C VAL A 321 5.44 21.06 -23.90
N LEU A 322 5.37 22.04 -23.00
CA LEU A 322 6.47 22.97 -22.74
C LEU A 322 7.72 22.30 -22.15
N ALA A 323 7.56 21.27 -21.31
CA ALA A 323 8.66 20.50 -20.75
C ALA A 323 9.46 19.77 -21.84
N GLN A 324 8.78 19.24 -22.86
CA GLN A 324 9.43 18.60 -24.01
C GLN A 324 10.26 19.61 -24.83
N PHE A 325 9.82 20.87 -24.94
CA PHE A 325 10.60 21.91 -25.62
C PHE A 325 11.80 22.43 -24.82
N LYS A 326 11.69 22.51 -23.48
CA LYS A 326 12.82 22.94 -22.61
C LYS A 326 13.93 21.90 -22.49
N ALA A 327 13.65 20.64 -22.81
CA ALA A 327 14.59 19.54 -22.65
C ALA A 327 15.69 19.49 -23.74
N THR A 328 15.60 20.31 -24.80
CA THR A 328 16.63 20.44 -25.85
C THR A 328 17.81 21.28 -25.34
N GLY A 329 18.78 20.62 -24.71
CA GLY A 329 19.93 21.28 -24.10
C GLY A 329 21.22 20.50 -24.31
N CYS A 330 21.69 20.39 -25.55
CA CYS A 330 23.09 20.07 -25.81
C CYS A 330 23.89 21.37 -25.92
N ARG A 331 24.90 21.53 -25.06
CA ARG A 331 26.14 22.25 -25.45
C ARG A 331 27.19 21.17 -25.78
N PRO A 332 28.06 21.43 -26.78
CA PRO A 332 29.04 20.47 -27.29
C PRO A 332 30.01 19.96 -26.22
#